data_AF-A0A2P4P4J4-F1
#
_entry.id   AF-A0A2P4P4J4-F1
#
_cell.length_a   1.000
_cell.length_b   1.000
_cell.length_c   1.000
_cell.angle_alpha   90.00
_cell.angle_beta   90.00
_cell.angle_gamma   90.00
#
_symmetry.space_group_name_H-M   'P 1'
#
loop_
_entity.id
_entity.type
_entity.pdbx_description
1 polymer ?
#
loop_
_entity_poly.entity_id
_entity_poly.type
_entity_poly.pdbx_seq_one_letter_code
_entity_poly.pdbx_strand_id
1 'polypeptide(L)'
;DILHELENEFYAHKFNKYIDKDIENKVIKHPISLFTINLKLKNNQYTSLEEFEKDIRLIFHNCYTYNNVESDIYCLGETLESIFNKKWNE
;
A
#
# COMPACT_ATOMS: atom_id res chain seq x y z
N ASP A 1 1.83 -6.19 -14.31
CA ASP A 1 0.55 -6.29 -13.56
C ASP A 1 0.45 -5.11 -12.60
N ILE A 2 -0.69 -4.93 -11.91
CA ILE A 2 -0.93 -3.80 -10.99
C ILE A 2 0.14 -3.71 -9.90
N LEU A 3 0.61 -4.85 -9.37
CA LEU A 3 1.65 -4.86 -8.34
C LEU A 3 2.98 -4.38 -8.93
N HIS A 4 3.37 -4.82 -10.12
CA HIS A 4 4.58 -4.33 -10.78
C HIS A 4 4.56 -2.81 -11.03
N GLU A 5 3.40 -2.21 -11.34
CA GLU A 5 3.29 -0.75 -11.49
C GLU A 5 3.42 -0.02 -10.14
N LEU A 6 2.80 -0.57 -9.08
CA LEU A 6 2.93 -0.04 -7.71
C LEU A 6 4.34 -0.23 -7.14
N GLU A 7 5.03 -1.30 -7.54
CA GLU A 7 6.38 -1.67 -7.09
C GLU A 7 7.50 -0.92 -7.80
N ASN A 8 7.20 -0.13 -8.84
CA ASN A 8 8.22 0.58 -9.59
C ASN A 8 9.11 1.43 -8.65
N GLU A 9 10.43 1.28 -8.79
CA GLU A 9 11.41 1.50 -7.72
C GLU A 9 11.35 2.89 -7.06
N PHE A 10 10.97 3.91 -7.84
CA PHE A 10 10.89 5.28 -7.34
C PHE A 10 9.85 5.44 -6.21
N TYR A 11 8.72 4.73 -6.31
CA TYR A 11 7.61 4.85 -5.37
C TYR A 11 7.72 3.82 -4.23
N ALA A 12 8.01 2.57 -4.56
CA ALA A 12 8.01 1.47 -3.59
C ALA A 12 9.14 1.56 -2.56
N HIS A 13 10.35 1.98 -2.96
CA HIS A 13 11.46 2.11 -2.00
C HIS A 13 11.22 3.24 -1.00
N LYS A 14 10.66 4.38 -1.45
CA LYS A 14 10.25 5.47 -0.54
C LYS A 14 9.06 5.07 0.31
N PHE A 15 8.13 4.29 -0.20
CA PHE A 15 6.92 3.96 0.54
C PHE A 15 7.17 2.84 1.58
N ASN A 16 7.91 1.78 1.21
CA ASN A 16 8.22 0.66 2.12
C ASN A 16 9.21 1.05 3.24
N LYS A 17 10.20 1.91 2.96
CA LYS A 17 11.21 2.31 3.96
C LYS A 17 10.63 3.10 5.14
N TYR A 18 9.52 3.80 4.93
CA TYR A 18 8.89 4.62 5.97
C TYR A 18 7.90 3.80 6.80
N ILE A 19 7.32 2.73 6.24
CA ILE A 19 6.49 1.78 7.01
C ILE A 19 7.33 1.10 8.11
N ASP A 20 8.58 0.72 7.85
CA ASP A 20 9.41 0.04 8.87
C ASP A 20 9.85 0.93 10.04
N LYS A 21 9.99 2.25 9.85
CA LYS A 21 10.53 3.15 10.88
C LYS A 21 9.47 3.61 11.89
N ASP A 22 8.19 3.49 11.54
CA ASP A 22 7.08 4.12 12.26
C ASP A 22 6.10 3.12 12.92
N ILE A 23 6.34 1.81 12.80
CA ILE A 23 5.55 0.75 13.46
C ILE A 23 5.64 0.79 15.00
N GLU A 24 6.59 1.53 15.60
CA GLU A 24 6.68 1.66 17.06
C GLU A 24 5.60 2.57 17.68
N ASN A 25 4.87 3.36 16.89
CA ASN A 25 3.75 4.15 17.39
C ASN A 25 2.43 3.39 17.19
N LYS A 26 1.76 3.07 18.30
CA LYS A 26 0.53 2.25 18.47
C LYS A 26 -0.73 2.71 17.68
N VAL A 27 -0.60 3.46 16.60
CA VAL A 27 -1.69 4.04 15.80
C VAL A 27 -2.22 3.04 14.76
N ILE A 28 -1.34 2.25 14.13
CA ILE A 28 -1.74 1.31 13.07
C ILE A 28 -2.10 -0.05 13.68
N LYS A 29 -3.38 -0.41 13.58
CA LYS A 29 -3.91 -1.69 14.11
C LYS A 29 -3.60 -2.89 13.20
N HIS A 30 -3.47 -2.65 11.91
CA HIS A 30 -3.28 -3.68 10.89
C HIS A 30 -2.18 -3.24 9.91
N PRO A 31 -0.89 -3.44 10.25
CA PRO A 31 0.20 -3.12 9.34
C PRO A 31 0.17 -4.03 8.13
N ILE A 32 0.41 -3.47 6.95
CA ILE A 32 0.49 -4.20 5.69
C ILE A 32 1.40 -3.46 4.71
N SER A 33 2.05 -4.21 3.83
CA SER A 33 2.93 -3.69 2.78
C SER A 33 2.70 -4.43 1.47
N LEU A 34 3.19 -3.87 0.36
CA LEU A 34 3.13 -4.52 -0.96
C LEU A 34 3.86 -5.87 -0.94
N PHE A 35 4.94 -5.99 -0.17
CA PHE A 35 5.65 -7.26 0.02
C PHE A 35 4.75 -8.33 0.64
N THR A 36 4.02 -7.99 1.71
CA THR A 36 3.06 -8.91 2.35
C THR A 36 1.96 -9.32 1.37
N ILE A 37 1.42 -8.38 0.59
CA ILE A 37 0.40 -8.67 -0.42
C ILE A 37 0.94 -9.62 -1.50
N ASN A 38 2.16 -9.38 -1.97
CA ASN A 38 2.83 -10.26 -2.93
C ASN A 38 3.04 -11.68 -2.39
N LEU A 39 3.41 -11.82 -1.11
CA LEU A 39 3.50 -13.13 -0.47
C LEU A 39 2.14 -13.82 -0.36
N LYS A 40 1.10 -13.09 0.06
CA LYS A 40 -0.28 -13.62 0.15
C LYS A 40 -0.76 -14.11 -1.22
N LEU A 41 -0.51 -13.34 -2.27
CA LEU A 41 -0.87 -13.72 -3.64
C LEU A 41 -0.12 -14.97 -4.11
N LYS A 42 1.21 -15.03 -3.94
CA LYS A 42 2.03 -16.19 -4.32
C LYS A 42 1.64 -17.47 -3.58
N ASN A 43 1.15 -17.32 -2.34
CA ASN A 43 0.74 -18.44 -1.50
C ASN A 43 -0.77 -18.76 -1.64
N ASN A 44 -1.48 -18.19 -2.62
CA ASN A 44 -2.92 -18.38 -2.83
C ASN A 44 -3.77 -18.10 -1.57
N GLN A 45 -3.39 -17.09 -0.79
CA GLN A 45 -4.07 -16.73 0.47
C GLN A 45 -5.23 -15.75 0.29
N TYR A 46 -5.48 -15.29 -0.94
CA TYR A 46 -6.67 -14.53 -1.29
C TYR A 46 -7.72 -15.48 -1.83
N THR A 47 -8.87 -15.53 -1.16
CA THR A 47 -10.01 -16.35 -1.59
C THR A 47 -10.91 -15.60 -2.57
N SER A 48 -10.76 -14.27 -2.65
CA SER A 48 -11.47 -13.43 -3.60
C SER A 48 -10.67 -12.18 -3.99
N LEU A 49 -11.07 -11.53 -5.09
CA LEU A 49 -10.47 -10.27 -5.54
C LEU A 49 -10.74 -9.13 -4.55
N GLU A 50 -11.88 -9.17 -3.84
CA GLU A 50 -12.23 -8.18 -2.83
C GLU A 50 -11.29 -8.24 -1.62
N GLU A 51 -10.78 -9.41 -1.24
CA GLU A 51 -9.77 -9.53 -0.17
C GLU A 51 -8.43 -8.92 -0.59
N PHE A 52 -8.05 -9.10 -1.85
CA PHE A 52 -6.85 -8.47 -2.42
C PHE A 52 -6.99 -6.95 -2.48
N GLU A 53 -8.12 -6.43 -2.97
CA GLU A 53 -8.38 -4.98 -3.01
C GLU A 53 -8.34 -4.38 -1.60
N LYS A 54 -8.98 -5.02 -0.61
CA LYS A 54 -9.01 -4.54 0.77
C LYS A 54 -7.61 -4.34 1.34
N ASP A 55 -6.70 -5.25 1.07
CA ASP A 55 -5.31 -5.15 1.53
C ASP A 55 -4.55 -4.00 0.84
N ILE A 56 -4.75 -3.79 -0.46
CA ILE A 56 -4.18 -2.65 -1.18
C ILE A 56 -4.74 -1.34 -0.64
N ARG A 57 -6.05 -1.25 -0.40
CA ARG A 57 -6.70 -0.07 0.20
C ARG A 57 -6.18 0.22 1.60
N LEU A 58 -5.93 -0.83 2.39
CA LEU A 58 -5.39 -0.71 3.73
C LEU A 58 -3.99 -0.08 3.74
N ILE A 59 -3.18 -0.31 2.70
CA ILE A 59 -1.91 0.39 2.52
C ILE A 59 -2.11 1.91 2.46
N PHE A 60 -3.03 2.39 1.63
CA PHE A 60 -3.30 3.82 1.49
C PHE A 60 -3.91 4.41 2.77
N HIS A 61 -4.86 3.71 3.37
CA HIS A 61 -5.46 4.14 4.65
C HIS A 61 -4.41 4.30 5.76
N ASN A 62 -3.50 3.32 5.87
CA ASN A 62 -2.39 3.38 6.83
C ASN A 62 -1.45 4.54 6.52
N CYS A 63 -1.15 4.80 5.24
CA CYS A 63 -0.37 5.95 4.81
C CYS A 63 -0.99 7.27 5.29
N TYR A 64 -2.27 7.50 5.02
CA TYR A 64 -2.93 8.77 5.36
C TYR A 64 -3.19 8.94 6.86
N THR A 65 -3.30 7.84 7.59
CA THR A 65 -3.47 7.86 9.05
C THR A 65 -2.19 8.33 9.75
N TYR A 66 -1.03 7.97 9.23
CA TYR A 66 0.25 8.27 9.86
C TYR A 66 0.90 9.56 9.36
N ASN A 67 0.78 9.82 8.06
CA ASN A 67 1.51 10.90 7.42
C ASN A 67 0.68 12.19 7.41
N ASN A 68 1.34 13.32 7.65
CA ASN A 68 0.71 14.64 7.51
C ASN A 68 0.31 14.85 6.04
N VAL A 69 -0.85 15.45 5.78
CA VAL A 69 -1.35 15.78 4.44
C VAL A 69 -0.36 16.62 3.62
N GLU A 70 0.49 17.42 4.26
CA GLU A 70 1.52 18.23 3.59
C GLU A 70 2.82 17.45 3.31
N SER A 71 2.93 16.20 3.77
CA SER A 71 4.15 15.40 3.58
C SER A 71 4.20 14.77 2.19
N ASP A 72 5.42 14.66 1.66
CA ASP A 72 5.68 13.96 0.39
C ASP A 72 5.10 12.54 0.38
N ILE A 73 5.10 11.84 1.51
CA ILE A 73 4.59 10.46 1.62
C ILE A 73 3.06 10.42 1.46
N TYR A 74 2.34 11.39 2.01
CA TYR A 74 0.89 11.48 1.81
C TYR A 74 0.55 11.68 0.33
N CYS A 75 1.20 12.65 -0.32
CA CYS A 75 1.04 12.92 -1.76
C CYS A 75 1.39 11.70 -2.63
N LEU A 76 2.43 10.95 -2.25
CA LEU A 76 2.79 9.70 -2.93
C LEU A 76 1.71 8.63 -2.74
N GLY A 77 1.12 8.54 -1.54
CA GLY A 77 -0.05 7.69 -1.27
C GLY A 77 -1.21 8.00 -2.21
N GLU A 78 -1.58 9.28 -2.35
CA GLU A 78 -2.65 9.72 -3.26
C GLU A 78 -2.37 9.37 -4.72
N THR A 79 -1.11 9.54 -5.15
CA THR A 79 -0.68 9.20 -6.50
C THR A 79 -0.82 7.69 -6.76
N LEU A 80 -0.35 6.85 -5.84
CA LEU A 80 -0.44 5.40 -5.96
C LEU A 80 -1.89 4.91 -5.91
N GLU A 81 -2.73 5.49 -5.04
CA GLU A 81 -4.14 5.18 -5.00
C GLU A 81 -4.87 5.55 -6.30
N SER A 82 -4.53 6.69 -6.90
CA SER A 82 -5.08 7.09 -8.20
C SER A 82 -4.67 6.12 -9.31
N ILE A 83 -3.43 5.65 -9.34
CA ILE A 83 -2.96 4.65 -10.31
C ILE A 83 -3.71 3.33 -10.11
N PHE A 84 -3.82 2.88 -8.87
CA PHE A 84 -4.58 1.67 -8.53
C PHE A 84 -6.04 1.77 -8.98
N ASN A 85 -6.73 2.88 -8.66
CA ASN A 85 -8.12 3.12 -9.05
C ASN A 85 -8.33 3.06 -10.56
N LYS A 86 -7.42 3.67 -11.32
CA LYS A 86 -7.50 3.66 -12.78
C LYS A 86 -7.42 2.24 -13.31
N LYS A 87 -6.47 1.45 -12.81
CA LYS A 87 -6.25 0.07 -13.26
C LYS A 87 -7.28 -0.94 -12.77
N TRP A 88 -7.82 -0.73 -11.57
CA TRP A 88 -8.80 -1.64 -10.98
C TRP A 88 -10.18 -1.54 -11.62
N ASN A 89 -10.51 -0.36 -12.18
CA ASN A 89 -11.77 -0.11 -12.88
C ASN A 89 -11.67 -0.25 -14.41
N GLU A 90 -10.49 -0.59 -14.95
CA GLU A 90 -10.28 -0.99 -16.35
C GLU A 90 -10.73 -2.43 -16.58
#